data_AF-A0A1V3PST7-F1
#
_entry.id   AF-A0A1V3PST7-F1
#
_cell.length_a   1.000
_cell.length_b   1.000
_cell.length_c   1.000
_cell.angle_alpha   90.00
_cell.angle_beta   90.00
_cell.angle_gamma   90.00
#
_symmetry.space_group_name_H-M   'P 1'
#
loop_
_entity.id
_entity.type
_entity.pdbx_description
1 polymer ?
#
loop_
_entity_poly.entity_id
_entity_poly.type
_entity_poly.pdbx_seq_one_letter_code
_entity_poly.pdbx_strand_id
1 'polypeptide(L)'
;MIVASAAIFAFAASAGEVTVTKELQAAMKDIAVHSKVVMVDGSGATPNTFHEDSDPTTLQIIMLAKPSDGAAQVSSDGEVIFLQKDTSEKEQQALFATAFYLKAKAREAASQPASAHSSP
;
A
#
# COMPACT_ATOMS: atom_id res chain seq x y z
N MET A 1 14.64 17.13 -23.78
CA MET A 1 13.34 16.68 -23.27
C MET A 1 13.46 16.56 -21.76
N ILE A 2 12.89 17.51 -21.04
CA ILE A 2 12.76 17.49 -19.58
C ILE A 2 11.29 17.77 -19.34
N VAL A 3 10.47 16.77 -19.00
CA VAL A 3 9.27 16.88 -18.15
C VAL A 3 8.80 15.44 -17.86
N ALA A 4 9.09 14.89 -16.68
CA ALA A 4 8.27 13.85 -16.04
C ALA A 4 8.67 13.67 -14.56
N SER A 5 8.71 14.75 -13.78
CA SER A 5 9.04 14.71 -12.34
C SER A 5 7.96 15.28 -11.44
N ALA A 6 6.75 15.56 -11.95
CA ALA A 6 5.82 16.46 -11.27
C ALA A 6 4.42 15.86 -10.98
N ALA A 7 4.32 14.58 -10.63
CA ALA A 7 3.02 13.99 -10.29
C ALA A 7 2.97 13.21 -8.96
N ILE A 8 3.87 13.49 -8.01
CA ILE A 8 3.84 12.87 -6.66
C ILE A 8 3.80 13.94 -5.53
N PHE A 9 3.66 15.23 -5.84
CA PHE A 9 3.92 16.33 -4.90
C PHE A 9 2.69 17.05 -4.30
N ALA A 10 1.57 16.38 -4.04
CA ALA A 10 0.37 17.10 -3.57
C ALA A 10 -0.24 16.64 -2.23
N PHE A 11 0.46 15.86 -1.40
CA PHE A 11 0.00 15.53 -0.04
C PHE A 11 1.14 15.42 0.99
N ALA A 12 2.14 16.32 0.95
CA ALA A 12 3.26 16.27 1.89
C ALA A 12 3.70 17.65 2.42
N ALA A 13 2.75 18.54 2.71
CA ALA A 13 3.07 19.87 3.26
C ALA A 13 3.07 19.96 4.81
N SER A 14 3.01 18.84 5.57
CA SER A 14 2.97 18.94 7.04
C SER A 14 3.65 17.85 7.87
N ALA A 15 4.23 16.79 7.31
CA ALA A 15 4.93 15.80 8.12
C ALA A 15 6.04 15.15 7.29
N GLY A 16 7.30 15.35 7.72
CA GLY A 16 8.49 14.61 7.32
C GLY A 16 8.60 14.29 5.83
N GLU A 17 9.43 15.05 5.12
CA GLU A 17 9.86 14.73 3.75
C GLU A 17 10.20 13.23 3.66
N VAL A 18 9.29 12.45 3.06
CA VAL A 18 9.44 11.00 2.91
C VAL A 18 10.58 10.80 1.91
N THR A 19 11.80 10.73 2.42
CA THR A 19 12.97 10.40 1.62
C THR A 19 12.87 8.91 1.31
N VAL A 20 12.37 8.59 0.12
CA VAL A 20 12.40 7.21 -0.39
C VAL A 20 13.86 6.84 -0.60
N THR A 21 14.41 6.07 0.34
CA THR A 21 15.80 5.60 0.27
C THR A 21 15.96 4.60 -0.87
N LYS A 22 17.19 4.39 -1.34
CA LYS A 22 17.49 3.34 -2.33
C LYS A 22 17.09 1.95 -1.81
N GLU A 23 17.20 1.75 -0.51
CA GLU A 23 16.83 0.51 0.17
C GLU A 23 15.32 0.32 0.18
N LEU A 24 14.55 1.36 0.52
CA LEU A 24 13.09 1.35 0.44
C LEU A 24 12.61 1.13 -0.99
N GLN A 25 13.24 1.75 -1.98
CA GLN A 25 12.93 1.53 -3.39
C GLN A 25 13.23 0.10 -3.83
N ALA A 26 14.34 -0.49 -3.38
CA ALA A 26 14.67 -1.88 -3.66
C ALA A 26 13.67 -2.84 -2.99
N ALA A 27 13.26 -2.56 -1.76
CA ALA A 27 12.24 -3.32 -1.04
C ALA A 27 10.87 -3.24 -1.73
N MET A 28 10.44 -2.04 -2.14
CA MET A 28 9.21 -1.86 -2.92
C MET A 28 9.24 -2.67 -4.22
N LYS A 29 10.37 -2.65 -4.95
CA LYS A 29 10.53 -3.44 -6.18
C LYS A 29 10.51 -4.94 -5.90
N ASP A 30 11.20 -5.40 -4.87
CA ASP A 30 11.21 -6.80 -4.44
C ASP A 30 9.79 -7.29 -4.11
N ILE A 31 9.07 -6.52 -3.31
CA ILE A 31 7.68 -6.80 -2.95
C ILE A 31 6.81 -6.79 -4.21
N ALA A 32 6.91 -5.79 -5.08
CA ALA A 32 6.09 -5.72 -6.29
C ALA A 32 6.31 -6.91 -7.24
N VAL A 33 7.53 -7.46 -7.31
CA VAL A 33 7.87 -8.60 -8.18
C VAL A 33 7.44 -9.93 -7.57
N HIS A 34 7.55 -10.07 -6.25
CA HIS A 34 7.32 -11.35 -5.56
C HIS A 34 5.97 -11.47 -4.86
N SER A 35 5.20 -10.37 -4.73
CA SER A 35 3.88 -10.42 -4.11
C SER A 35 2.90 -11.20 -4.98
N LYS A 36 2.19 -12.13 -4.34
CA LYS A 36 1.06 -12.80 -4.96
C LYS A 36 -0.16 -11.90 -4.89
N VAL A 37 -0.66 -11.47 -6.05
CA VAL A 37 -1.90 -10.70 -6.13
C VAL A 37 -3.09 -11.64 -6.06
N VAL A 38 -3.99 -11.41 -5.10
CA VAL A 38 -5.23 -12.16 -4.93
C VAL A 38 -6.40 -11.19 -5.12
N MET A 39 -7.27 -11.49 -6.09
CA MET A 39 -8.51 -10.72 -6.26
C MET A 39 -9.64 -11.40 -5.49
N VAL A 40 -10.35 -10.62 -4.69
CA VAL A 40 -11.47 -11.07 -3.86
C VAL A 40 -12.72 -10.32 -4.32
N ASP A 41 -13.81 -11.06 -4.48
CA ASP A 41 -15.13 -10.48 -4.71
C ASP A 41 -15.55 -9.68 -3.46
N GLY A 42 -15.76 -8.38 -3.62
CA GLY A 42 -16.10 -7.48 -2.52
C GLY A 42 -17.57 -7.48 -2.12
N SER A 43 -18.36 -8.47 -2.57
CA SER A 43 -19.76 -8.63 -2.16
C SER A 43 -19.91 -8.72 -0.64
N GLY A 44 -20.25 -7.59 0.00
CA GLY A 44 -20.39 -7.45 1.46
C GLY A 44 -19.09 -7.13 2.21
N ALA A 45 -17.96 -7.02 1.51
CA ALA A 45 -16.69 -6.60 2.09
C ALA A 45 -16.53 -5.08 1.97
N THR A 46 -16.28 -4.43 3.10
CA THR A 46 -15.96 -3.00 3.19
C THR A 46 -14.63 -2.84 3.91
N PRO A 47 -13.98 -1.68 3.84
CA PRO A 47 -12.77 -1.43 4.61
C PRO A 47 -12.88 -1.68 6.12
N ASN A 48 -14.09 -1.59 6.67
CA ASN A 48 -14.33 -1.78 8.11
C ASN A 48 -14.70 -3.22 8.47
N THR A 49 -15.04 -4.06 7.50
CA THR A 49 -15.54 -5.43 7.72
C THR A 49 -14.65 -6.50 7.12
N PHE A 50 -13.73 -6.12 6.23
CA PHE A 50 -12.81 -7.05 5.61
C PHE A 50 -11.65 -7.38 6.55
N HIS A 51 -11.38 -8.67 6.68
CA HIS A 51 -10.21 -9.18 7.37
C HIS A 51 -9.25 -9.76 6.34
N GLU A 52 -8.01 -9.30 6.37
CA GLU A 52 -6.92 -9.83 5.55
C GLU A 52 -6.57 -11.28 5.91
N ASP A 53 -5.85 -11.96 5.01
CA ASP A 53 -5.49 -13.38 5.11
C ASP A 53 -4.25 -13.60 5.99
N SER A 54 -3.71 -12.52 6.55
CA SER A 54 -2.50 -12.49 7.38
C SER A 54 -1.24 -13.03 6.70
N ASP A 55 -1.26 -13.22 5.37
CA ASP A 55 -0.08 -13.64 4.60
C ASP A 55 0.64 -12.40 4.05
N PRO A 56 1.80 -12.01 4.62
CA PRO A 56 2.51 -10.81 4.23
C PRO A 56 3.11 -10.88 2.81
N THR A 57 3.07 -12.06 2.17
CA THR A 57 3.50 -12.23 0.78
C THR A 57 2.38 -11.97 -0.24
N THR A 58 1.17 -11.69 0.24
CA THR A 58 0.03 -11.40 -0.62
C THR A 58 -0.26 -9.90 -0.71
N LEU A 59 -0.90 -9.53 -1.80
CA LEU A 59 -1.59 -8.26 -1.93
C LEU A 59 -3.03 -8.59 -2.32
N GLN A 60 -3.98 -8.30 -1.44
CA GLN A 60 -5.39 -8.58 -1.68
C GLN A 60 -6.09 -7.38 -2.30
N ILE A 61 -6.80 -7.61 -3.40
CA ILE A 61 -7.57 -6.59 -4.09
C ILE A 61 -9.04 -6.93 -3.93
N ILE A 62 -9.76 -6.07 -3.21
CA ILE A 62 -11.19 -6.20 -2.98
C ILE A 62 -11.90 -5.34 -4.00
N MET A 63 -12.58 -5.96 -4.96
CA MET A 63 -13.42 -5.21 -5.90
C MET A 63 -14.73 -4.83 -5.21
N LEU A 64 -14.87 -3.56 -4.84
CA LEU A 64 -16.08 -3.05 -4.21
C LEU A 64 -17.26 -3.18 -5.18
N ALA A 65 -18.36 -3.77 -4.69
CA ALA A 65 -19.52 -4.07 -5.51
C ALA A 65 -20.31 -2.81 -5.88
N LYS A 66 -20.37 -1.83 -4.97
CA LYS A 66 -21.12 -0.58 -5.13
C LYS A 66 -20.31 0.62 -4.62
N PRO A 67 -20.53 1.83 -5.17
CA PRO A 67 -19.89 3.04 -4.65
C PRO A 67 -20.18 3.34 -3.16
N SER A 68 -21.31 2.85 -2.64
CA SER A 68 -21.68 2.98 -1.23
C SER A 68 -20.82 2.15 -0.27
N ASP A 69 -20.08 1.16 -0.78
CA ASP A 69 -19.30 0.23 0.05
C ASP A 69 -17.96 0.84 0.50
N GLY A 70 -17.58 1.98 -0.10
CA GLY A 70 -16.39 2.74 0.23
C GLY A 70 -15.75 3.39 -0.99
N ALA A 71 -14.80 4.30 -0.74
CA ALA A 71 -13.93 4.84 -1.78
C ALA A 71 -12.78 3.86 -2.08
N ALA A 72 -12.15 4.03 -3.24
CA ALA A 72 -10.92 3.30 -3.55
C ALA A 72 -9.79 3.75 -2.60
N GLN A 73 -9.16 2.80 -1.90
CA GLN A 73 -8.15 3.11 -0.90
C GLN A 73 -7.27 1.90 -0.59
N VAL A 74 -6.17 2.13 0.10
CA VAL A 74 -5.25 1.12 0.61
C VAL A 74 -5.44 1.01 2.13
N SER A 75 -5.34 -0.20 2.68
CA SER A 75 -5.26 -0.42 4.14
C SER A 75 -4.01 0.25 4.73
N SER A 76 -4.00 0.44 6.05
CA SER A 76 -2.91 1.15 6.74
C SER A 76 -1.55 0.47 6.65
N ASP A 77 -1.52 -0.85 6.45
CA ASP A 77 -0.35 -1.71 6.31
C ASP A 77 0.05 -1.97 4.85
N GLY A 78 -0.83 -1.65 3.89
CA GLY A 78 -0.59 -1.93 2.47
C GLY A 78 -0.91 -3.35 2.03
N GLU A 79 -1.52 -4.18 2.88
CA GLU A 79 -1.88 -5.58 2.57
C GLU A 79 -3.12 -5.69 1.67
N VAL A 80 -4.01 -4.69 1.73
CA VAL A 80 -5.31 -4.70 1.06
C VAL A 80 -5.53 -3.42 0.25
N ILE A 81 -6.00 -3.58 -1.00
CA ILE A 81 -6.50 -2.49 -1.84
C ILE A 81 -8.01 -2.69 -2.02
N PHE A 82 -8.79 -1.71 -1.58
CA PHE A 82 -10.20 -1.61 -1.93
C PHE A 82 -10.30 -0.83 -3.23
N LEU A 83 -10.88 -1.44 -4.27
CA LEU A 83 -10.91 -0.87 -5.60
C LEU A 83 -12.34 -0.73 -6.10
N GLN A 84 -12.70 0.46 -6.58
CA GLN A 84 -13.97 0.65 -7.28
C GLN A 84 -13.83 0.27 -8.76
N LYS A 85 -14.92 -0.17 -9.36
CA LYS A 85 -14.94 -0.60 -10.77
C LYS A 85 -14.57 0.53 -11.75
N ASP A 86 -14.86 1.77 -11.39
CA ASP A 86 -14.66 2.98 -12.18
C ASP A 86 -13.37 3.74 -11.85
N THR A 87 -12.52 3.19 -10.96
CA THR A 87 -11.21 3.75 -10.66
C THR A 87 -10.33 3.77 -11.92
N SER A 88 -9.77 4.94 -12.25
CA SER A 88 -8.92 5.12 -13.44
C SER A 88 -7.61 4.33 -13.34
N GLU A 89 -7.01 3.96 -14.49
CA GLU A 89 -5.71 3.24 -14.50
C GLU A 89 -4.61 3.99 -13.73
N LYS A 90 -4.58 5.32 -13.87
CA LYS A 90 -3.61 6.17 -13.16
C LYS A 90 -3.78 6.07 -11.64
N GLU A 91 -5.03 6.06 -11.18
CA GLU A 91 -5.36 5.95 -9.77
C GLU A 91 -5.10 4.54 -9.24
N GLN A 92 -5.42 3.51 -10.03
CA GLN A 92 -5.02 2.13 -9.73
C GLN A 92 -3.52 2.02 -9.52
N GLN A 93 -2.71 2.52 -10.47
CA GLN A 93 -1.25 2.52 -10.34
C GLN A 93 -0.76 3.24 -9.08
N ALA A 94 -1.40 4.35 -8.71
CA ALA A 94 -1.08 5.05 -7.47
C ALA A 94 -1.42 4.21 -6.23
N LEU A 95 -2.57 3.54 -6.20
CA LEU A 95 -2.96 2.64 -5.10
C LEU A 95 -1.97 1.47 -4.94
N PHE A 96 -1.57 0.83 -6.03
CA PHE A 96 -0.54 -0.21 -6.00
C PHE A 96 0.80 0.30 -5.49
N ALA A 97 1.25 1.47 -5.97
CA ALA A 97 2.49 2.07 -5.50
C ALA A 97 2.45 2.39 -4.00
N THR A 98 1.32 2.90 -3.50
CA THR A 98 1.09 3.16 -2.08
C THR A 98 1.09 1.86 -1.26
N ALA A 99 0.42 0.81 -1.72
CA ALA A 99 0.41 -0.49 -1.05
C ALA A 99 1.82 -1.06 -0.88
N PHE A 100 2.61 -1.09 -1.96
CA PHE A 100 3.99 -1.57 -1.89
C PHE A 100 4.89 -0.70 -1.03
N TYR A 101 4.68 0.61 -1.04
CA TYR A 101 5.39 1.53 -0.15
C TYR A 101 5.10 1.22 1.33
N LEU A 102 3.83 1.04 1.70
CA LEU A 102 3.43 0.73 3.07
C LEU A 102 3.97 -0.64 3.52
N LYS A 103 3.86 -1.68 2.68
CA LYS A 103 4.46 -3.00 2.95
C LYS A 103 5.97 -2.92 3.13
N ALA A 104 6.66 -2.14 2.29
CA ALA A 104 8.11 -1.96 2.41
C ALA A 104 8.49 -1.26 3.73
N LYS A 105 7.75 -0.23 4.15
CA LYS A 105 7.97 0.41 5.47
C LYS A 105 7.70 -0.55 6.63
N ALA A 106 6.63 -1.34 6.55
CA ALA A 106 6.30 -2.31 7.59
C ALA A 106 7.43 -3.35 7.72
N ARG A 107 7.98 -3.80 6.58
CA ARG A 107 9.15 -4.69 6.55
C ARG A 107 10.41 -4.05 7.13
N GLU A 108 10.68 -2.78 6.82
CA GLU A 108 11.82 -2.05 7.42
C GLU A 108 11.67 -1.92 8.93
N ALA A 109 10.47 -1.57 9.42
CA ALA A 109 10.18 -1.48 10.85
C ALA A 109 10.30 -2.83 11.57
N ALA A 110 9.87 -3.92 10.95
CA ALA A 110 10.03 -5.27 11.49
C ALA A 110 11.48 -5.80 11.44
N SER A 111 12.31 -5.27 10.52
CA SER A 111 13.72 -5.65 10.37
C SER A 111 14.64 -4.86 11.31
N GLN A 112 14.17 -3.77 11.92
CA GLN A 112 14.89 -3.12 13.01
C GLN A 112 14.82 -4.02 14.25
N PRO A 113 15.96 -4.55 14.74
CA PRO A 113 15.95 -5.37 15.94
C PRO A 113 15.50 -4.49 17.12
N ALA A 114 14.66 -5.06 17.98
CA ALA A 114 14.33 -4.54 19.30
C ALA A 114 15.60 -4.45 20.18
N SER A 115 16.46 -3.49 19.88
CA SER A 115 17.71 -3.20 20.57
C SER A 115 17.65 -1.80 21.17
N ALA A 116 16.55 -1.47 21.85
CA ALA A 116 16.41 -0.21 22.58
C ALA A 116 15.55 -0.32 23.85
N HIS A 117 15.41 -1.52 24.40
CA HIS A 117 14.87 -1.71 25.75
C HIS A 117 15.86 -2.51 26.60
N SER A 118 17.05 -1.94 26.76
CA SER A 118 17.92 -2.29 27.87
C SER A 118 17.42 -1.53 29.09
N SER A 119 16.89 -2.26 30.06
CA SER A 119 16.64 -1.78 31.42
C SER A 119 17.92 -1.18 32.02
N PRO A 120 17.74 -0.19 32.89
CA PRO A 120 18.12 -0.38 34.29
C PRO A 120 16.94 -0.21 35.25
#